data_AF-A0A1L6KWP1-F1
#
_entry.id   AF-A0A1L6KWP1-F1
#
_cell.length_a   1.000
_cell.length_b   1.000
_cell.length_c   1.000
_cell.angle_alpha   90.00
_cell.angle_beta   90.00
_cell.angle_gamma   90.00
#
_symmetry.space_group_name_H-M   'P 1'
#
loop_
_entity.id
_entity.type
_entity.pdbx_description
1 polymer ?
#
loop_
_entity_poly.entity_id
_entity_poly.type
_entity_poly.pdbx_seq_one_letter_code
_entity_poly.pdbx_strand_id
1 'polypeptide(L)'
;GRIARGTIKANSPVTAIGADGKKRNGRILKIMGHSGLQRVEVQEAEAGDIVCVSGMDELYISDTLCDQNAVEALPPLTVDQPTVSMTF
;
A
#
# COMPACT_ATOMS: atom_id res chain seq x y z
N GLY A 1 -3.26 4.49 0.67
CA GLY A 1 -3.19 4.22 -0.79
C GLY A 1 -4.59 4.04 -1.34
N ARG A 2 -4.74 4.02 -2.67
CA ARG A 2 -5.99 3.65 -3.33
C ARG A 2 -5.97 2.16 -3.68
N ILE A 3 -7.04 1.43 -3.39
CA ILE A 3 -7.16 0.01 -3.77
C ILE A 3 -7.44 -0.05 -5.27
N ALA A 4 -6.52 -0.64 -6.04
CA ALA A 4 -6.66 -0.74 -7.49
C ALA A 4 -7.61 -1.88 -7.91
N ARG A 5 -7.62 -2.99 -7.18
CA ARG A 5 -8.39 -4.20 -7.51
C ARG A 5 -8.64 -5.05 -6.26
N GLY A 6 -9.76 -5.77 -6.25
CA GLY A 6 -10.11 -6.71 -5.19
C GLY A 6 -10.68 -6.04 -3.94
N THR A 7 -10.75 -6.81 -2.85
CA THR A 7 -11.17 -6.34 -1.53
C THR A 7 -10.15 -6.77 -0.48
N ILE A 8 -10.05 -6.03 0.62
CA ILE A 8 -9.13 -6.33 1.72
C ILE A 8 -9.90 -6.27 3.04
N LYS A 9 -9.69 -7.28 3.90
CA LYS A 9 -10.28 -7.35 5.24
C LYS A 9 -9.22 -7.15 6.31
N ALA A 10 -9.62 -6.63 7.46
CA ALA A 10 -8.75 -6.60 8.63
C ALA A 10 -8.27 -8.02 8.96
N ASN A 11 -7.02 -8.15 9.41
CA ASN A 11 -6.31 -9.40 9.66
C ASN A 11 -6.00 -10.27 8.44
N SER A 12 -6.16 -9.76 7.22
CA SER A 12 -5.81 -10.51 6.00
C SER A 12 -4.29 -10.60 5.79
N PRO A 13 -3.78 -11.79 5.45
CA PRO A 13 -2.38 -11.96 5.05
C PRO A 13 -2.17 -11.38 3.64
N VAL A 14 -1.07 -10.65 3.44
CA VAL A 14 -0.76 -9.98 2.17
C VAL A 14 0.72 -10.12 1.83
N THR A 15 1.06 -9.89 0.57
CA THR A 15 2.45 -9.77 0.11
C THR A 15 2.65 -8.38 -0.50
N ALA A 16 3.59 -7.62 0.05
CA ALA A 16 4.11 -6.43 -0.59
C ALA A 16 5.17 -6.82 -1.61
N ILE A 17 5.06 -6.30 -2.83
CA ILE A 17 6.12 -6.37 -3.85
C ILE A 17 6.66 -4.95 -4.07
N GLY A 18 7.96 -4.78 -3.88
CA GLY A 18 8.63 -3.51 -4.10
C GLY A 18 8.94 -3.24 -5.56
N ALA A 19 9.29 -1.99 -5.87
CA ALA A 19 9.74 -1.58 -7.21
C ALA A 19 11.01 -2.32 -7.66
N ASP A 20 11.81 -2.83 -6.72
CA ASP A 20 12.98 -3.68 -6.97
C ASP A 20 12.61 -5.17 -7.20
N GLY A 21 11.32 -5.50 -7.15
CA GLY A 21 10.80 -6.86 -7.26
C GLY A 21 10.90 -7.69 -5.99
N LYS A 22 11.44 -7.15 -4.88
CA LYS A 22 11.51 -7.90 -3.62
C LYS A 22 10.12 -8.06 -3.01
N LYS A 23 9.85 -9.27 -2.54
CA LYS A 23 8.59 -9.64 -1.89
C LYS A 23 8.76 -9.66 -0.38
N ARG A 24 7.81 -9.07 0.34
CA ARG A 24 7.73 -9.07 1.81
C ARG A 24 6.34 -9.52 2.21
N ASN A 25 6.26 -10.58 3.00
CA ASN A 25 4.98 -11.05 3.52
C ASN A 25 4.65 -10.31 4.80
N GLY A 26 3.37 -9.98 4.96
CA GLY A 26 2.87 -9.28 6.13
C GLY A 26 1.39 -9.58 6.34
N ARG A 27 0.80 -8.89 7.31
CA ARG A 27 -0.63 -9.01 7.60
C ARG A 27 -1.21 -7.64 7.90
N ILE A 28 -2.30 -7.30 7.24
CA ILE A 28 -2.99 -6.04 7.52
C ILE A 28 -3.70 -6.19 8.86
N LEU A 29 -3.37 -5.35 9.84
CA LEU A 29 -3.99 -5.36 11.17
C LEU A 29 -5.22 -4.46 11.21
N LYS A 30 -5.07 -3.21 10.75
CA LYS A 30 -6.16 -2.23 10.71
C LYS A 30 -6.29 -1.63 9.32
N ILE A 31 -7.53 -1.35 8.94
CA ILE A 31 -7.88 -0.59 7.76
C ILE A 31 -8.58 0.68 8.24
N MET A 32 -8.11 1.82 7.80
CA MET A 32 -8.64 3.13 8.15
C MET A 32 -9.12 3.80 6.88
N GLY A 33 -10.44 3.87 6.71
CA GLY A 33 -11.08 4.67 5.67
C GLY A 33 -11.12 6.14 6.04
N HIS A 34 -11.54 6.97 5.09
CA HIS A 34 -11.75 8.39 5.30
C HIS A 34 -13.24 8.72 5.36
N SER A 35 -13.66 9.41 6.42
CA SER A 35 -15.00 9.99 6.57
C SER A 35 -14.86 11.50 6.75
N GLY A 36 -14.97 12.24 5.64
CA GLY A 36 -14.61 13.66 5.61
C GLY A 36 -13.13 13.85 5.93
N LEU A 37 -12.84 14.62 6.98
CA LEU A 37 -11.47 14.87 7.45
C LEU A 37 -10.99 13.83 8.50
N GLN A 38 -11.89 12.97 8.99
CA GLN A 38 -11.59 12.00 10.02
C GLN A 38 -11.18 10.66 9.39
N ARG A 39 -10.29 9.93 10.05
CA ARG A 39 -9.98 8.54 9.74
C ARG A 39 -10.85 7.63 10.60
N VAL A 40 -11.52 6.67 9.98
CA VAL A 40 -12.42 5.72 10.65
C VAL A 40 -11.93 4.31 10.41
N GLU A 41 -11.86 3.50 11.47
CA GLU A 41 -11.47 2.09 11.34
C GLU A 41 -12.63 1.31 10.69
N VAL A 42 -12.32 0.57 9.62
CA VAL A 42 -13.29 -0.23 8.86
C VAL A 42 -12.82 -1.68 8.81
N GLN A 43 -13.76 -2.63 8.73
CA GLN A 43 -13.41 -4.06 8.69
C GLN A 43 -13.05 -4.54 7.29
N GLU A 44 -13.59 -3.90 6.25
CA GLU A 44 -13.39 -4.25 4.85
C GLU A 44 -13.28 -2.96 4.02
N ALA A 45 -12.50 -3.02 2.94
CA ALA A 45 -12.40 -1.97 1.93
C ALA A 45 -12.27 -2.60 0.53
N GLU A 46 -12.78 -1.90 -0.48
CA GLU A 46 -12.92 -2.43 -1.84
C GLU A 46 -12.17 -1.60 -2.88
N ALA A 47 -12.10 -2.10 -4.11
CA ALA A 47 -11.47 -1.40 -5.23
C ALA A 47 -12.12 -0.03 -5.47
N GLY A 48 -11.28 1.01 -5.54
CA GLY A 48 -11.70 2.41 -5.61
C GLY A 48 -11.53 3.16 -4.29
N ASP A 49 -11.52 2.46 -3.15
CA ASP A 49 -11.40 3.11 -1.85
C ASP A 49 -9.99 3.65 -1.61
N ILE A 50 -9.93 4.83 -0.97
CA ILE A 50 -8.69 5.40 -0.45
C ILE A 50 -8.63 5.10 1.04
N VAL A 51 -7.68 4.26 1.43
CA VAL A 51 -7.53 3.78 2.80
C VAL A 51 -6.09 3.88 3.29
N CYS A 52 -5.92 4.02 4.60
CA CYS A 52 -4.67 3.80 5.29
C CYS A 52 -4.69 2.41 5.92
N VAL A 53 -3.57 1.69 5.85
CA VAL A 53 -3.45 0.35 6.43
C VAL A 53 -2.28 0.30 7.41
N SER A 54 -2.32 -0.63 8.36
CA SER A 54 -1.23 -0.92 9.30
C SER A 54 -0.97 -2.42 9.39
N GLY A 55 0.15 -2.82 10.02
CA GLY A 55 0.52 -4.23 10.20
C GLY A 55 1.64 -4.73 9.29
N MET A 56 2.25 -3.82 8.53
CA MET A 56 3.48 -4.08 7.80
C MET A 56 4.60 -3.22 8.38
N ASP A 57 5.79 -3.81 8.53
CA ASP A 57 6.96 -3.12 9.08
C ASP A 57 7.48 -2.06 8.11
N GLU A 58 7.94 -2.47 6.92
CA GLU A 58 8.53 -1.59 5.93
C GLU A 58 7.71 -1.58 4.64
N LEU A 59 7.08 -0.42 4.39
CA LEU A 59 6.43 -0.07 3.12
C LEU A 59 7.06 1.20 2.55
N TYR A 60 7.41 1.13 1.28
CA TYR A 60 8.00 2.23 0.53
C TYR A 60 7.01 2.76 -0.52
N ILE A 61 7.29 3.97 -1.02
CA ILE A 61 6.57 4.51 -2.17
C ILE A 61 6.82 3.58 -3.36
N SER A 62 5.77 3.34 -4.16
CA SER A 62 5.75 2.40 -5.28
C SER A 62 5.73 0.91 -4.88
N ASP A 63 5.61 0.56 -3.60
CA ASP A 63 5.27 -0.81 -3.21
C ASP A 63 3.81 -1.12 -3.58
N THR A 64 3.57 -2.36 -4.02
CA THR A 64 2.24 -2.88 -4.30
C THR A 64 1.86 -3.96 -3.30
N LEU A 65 0.74 -3.78 -2.60
CA LEU A 65 0.15 -4.80 -1.73
C LEU A 65 -0.74 -5.73 -2.57
N CYS A 66 -0.45 -7.02 -2.51
CA CYS A 66 -1.15 -8.05 -3.29
C CYS A 66 -1.67 -9.18 -2.40
N ASP A 67 -2.64 -9.92 -2.94
CA ASP A 67 -2.99 -11.24 -2.43
C ASP A 67 -1.81 -12.20 -2.58
N GLN A 68 -1.63 -13.12 -1.63
CA GLN A 68 -0.50 -14.05 -1.62
C GLN A 68 -0.53 -15.04 -2.79
N ASN A 69 -1.73 -15.34 -3.32
CA ASN A 69 -1.91 -16.26 -4.45
C ASN A 69 -1.75 -15.56 -5.80
N ALA A 70 -1.80 -14.23 -5.84
CA ALA A 70 -1.76 -13.42 -7.06
C ALA A 70 -0.92 -12.15 -6.85
N VAL A 71 0.41 -12.33 -6.84
CA VAL A 71 1.36 -11.22 -6.66
C VAL A 71 1.66 -10.56 -8.01
N GLU A 72 1.11 -9.37 -8.22
CA GLU A 72 1.28 -8.57 -9.45
C GLU A 72 1.67 -7.14 -9.05
N ALA A 73 2.90 -6.73 -9.40
CA ALA A 73 3.37 -5.37 -9.12
C ALA A 73 2.68 -4.35 -10.04
N LEU A 74 2.23 -3.24 -9.47
CA LEU A 74 1.82 -2.08 -10.25
C LEU A 74 3.05 -1.37 -10.84
N PRO A 75 2.91 -0.68 -11.98
CA PRO A 75 3.98 0.12 -12.55
C PRO A 75 4.50 1.12 -11.52
N PRO A 76 5.81 1.16 -11.24
CA PRO A 76 6.37 2.08 -10.28
C PRO A 76 6.25 3.52 -10.77
N LEU A 77 6.16 4.46 -9.84
CA LEU A 77 6.22 5.88 -10.15
C LEU A 77 7.65 6.25 -10.56
N THR A 78 7.78 6.97 -11.67
CA THR A 78 9.05 7.60 -12.04
C THR A 78 9.23 8.84 -11.18
N VAL A 79 10.34 8.89 -10.44
CA VAL A 79 10.73 10.08 -9.67
C VAL A 79 11.74 10.87 -10.50
N ASP A 80 11.43 12.12 -10.79
CA ASP A 80 12.35 13.02 -11.49
C ASP A 80 13.57 13.32 -10.61
N GLN A 81 14.74 13.43 -11.25
CA GLN A 81 15.98 13.72 -10.55
C GLN A 81 15.92 15.12 -9.91
N PRO A 82 16.54 15.31 -8.73
CA PRO A 82 16.57 16.62 -8.07
C PRO A 82 17.26 17.63 -8.99
N THR A 83 16.59 18.75 -9.25
CA THR A 83 17.08 19.81 -10.13
C THR A 83 18.05 20.77 -9.43
N VAL A 84 18.14 20.71 -8.11
CA VAL A 84 19.00 21.56 -7.29
C VAL A 84 19.80 20.69 -6.34
N SER A 85 21.12 20.86 -6.36
CA SER A 85 22.05 20.25 -5.40
C SER A 85 22.83 21.38 -4.74
N MET A 86 22.84 21.42 -3.41
CA MET A 86 23.58 22.40 -2.62
C MET A 86 24.61 21.65 -1.78
N THR A 87 25.89 21.97 -1.98
CA THR A 87 27.00 21.38 -1.23
C THR A 87 27.20 22.20 0.04
N PHE A 88 27.07 21.58 1.20
CA PHE A 88 27.43 22.17 2.49
C PHE A 88 28.91 21.93 2.79
#